data_AF-A0A2A8HRR6-F1
#
_entry.id   AF-A0A2A8HRR6-F1
#
_cell.length_a   1.000
_cell.length_b   1.000
_cell.length_c   1.000
_cell.angle_alpha   90.00
_cell.angle_beta   90.00
_cell.angle_gamma   90.00
#
_symmetry.space_group_name_H-M   'P 1'
#
loop_
_entity.id
_entity.type
_entity.pdbx_description
1 polymer ?
#
loop_
_entity_poly.entity_id
_entity_poly.type
_entity_poly.pdbx_seq_one_letter_code
_entity_poly.pdbx_strand_id
1 'polypeptide(L)'
;MGGAIGSALLRHVSAEGCQLLLESRVIRVGMRLSLALEPSIRVAGTVRWIVAGRAGFEFDQALTSRIQALLEPTHPLPSPVTIYPA
;
A
#
# COMPACT_ATOMS: atom_id res chain seq x y z
N MET A 1 16.94 -4.40 9.01
CA MET A 1 15.52 -4.17 8.67
C MET A 1 15.09 -2.86 9.30
N GLY A 2 14.65 -1.89 8.50
CA GLY A 2 14.07 -0.66 9.04
C GLY A 2 12.73 -0.94 9.72
N GLY A 3 12.42 -0.21 10.80
CA GLY A 3 11.13 -0.31 11.47
C GLY A 3 9.97 0.13 10.58
N ALA A 4 8.74 -0.14 11.02
CA ALA A 4 7.56 0.43 10.39
C ALA A 4 7.61 1.96 10.42
N ILE A 5 7.28 2.61 9.31
CA ILE A 5 7.32 4.08 9.15
C ILE A 5 5.93 4.72 9.08
N GLY A 6 4.88 3.89 9.12
CA GLY A 6 3.50 4.35 9.23
C GLY A 6 2.48 3.26 8.92
N SER A 7 1.23 3.70 8.83
CA SER A 7 0.07 2.93 8.47
C SER A 7 -0.75 3.64 7.40
N ALA A 8 -1.49 2.89 6.58
CA ALA A 8 -2.42 3.47 5.61
C ALA A 8 -3.63 2.57 5.35
N LEU A 9 -4.72 3.18 4.88
CA LEU A 9 -5.86 2.45 4.33
C LEU A 9 -5.73 2.38 2.80
N LEU A 10 -5.97 1.20 2.23
CA LEU A 10 -6.04 1.02 0.79
C LEU A 10 -7.43 1.38 0.26
N ARG A 11 -7.47 2.07 -0.87
CA ARG A 11 -8.67 2.46 -1.62
C ARG A 11 -8.39 2.33 -3.12
N HIS A 12 -9.45 2.15 -3.90
CA HIS A 12 -9.38 2.12 -5.38
C HIS A 12 -8.24 1.22 -5.88
N VAL A 13 -8.21 -0.02 -5.39
CA VAL A 13 -7.18 -1.01 -5.73
C VAL A 13 -7.43 -1.54 -7.13
N SER A 14 -6.39 -1.58 -7.95
CA SER A 14 -6.33 -2.27 -9.23
C SER A 14 -5.18 -3.28 -9.23
N ALA A 15 -4.98 -3.97 -10.36
CA ALA A 15 -3.84 -4.87 -10.51
C ALA A 15 -2.48 -4.11 -10.47
N GLU A 16 -2.45 -2.85 -10.90
CA GLU A 16 -1.20 -2.09 -11.09
C GLU A 16 -0.92 -1.10 -9.97
N GLY A 17 -1.92 -0.76 -9.16
CA GLY A 17 -1.72 0.19 -8.08
C GLY A 17 -2.92 0.34 -7.16
N CYS A 18 -2.77 1.25 -6.21
CA CYS A 18 -3.86 1.65 -5.32
C CYS A 18 -3.69 3.08 -4.84
N GLN A 19 -4.75 3.61 -4.24
CA GLN A 19 -4.68 4.82 -3.45
C GLN A 19 -4.45 4.46 -1.98
N LEU A 20 -3.48 5.10 -1.35
CA LEU A 20 -3.23 5.03 0.09
C LEU A 20 -3.81 6.27 0.76
N LEU A 21 -4.56 6.09 1.84
CA LEU A 21 -4.86 7.16 2.79
C LEU A 21 -3.78 7.15 3.86
N LEU A 22 -2.90 8.15 3.83
CA LEU A 22 -1.71 8.21 4.68
C LEU A 22 -2.03 8.85 6.03
N GLU A 23 -1.61 8.21 7.11
CA GLU A 23 -1.57 8.85 8.44
C GLU A 23 -0.22 9.54 8.70
N SER A 24 0.85 9.07 8.05
CA SER A 24 2.22 9.52 8.26
C SER A 24 2.68 10.59 7.26
N ARG A 25 3.31 11.66 7.75
CA ARG A 25 3.87 12.76 6.94
C ARG A 25 5.28 12.49 6.39
N VAL A 26 5.89 11.35 6.74
CA VAL A 26 7.27 11.04 6.33
C VAL A 26 7.36 10.46 4.91
N ILE A 27 6.24 10.02 4.36
CA ILE A 27 6.16 9.43 3.02
C ILE A 27 6.18 10.53 1.97
N ARG A 28 7.00 10.35 0.93
CA ARG A 28 7.19 11.31 -0.16
C ARG A 28 7.04 10.65 -1.52
N VAL A 29 6.73 11.47 -2.53
CA VAL A 29 6.75 11.04 -3.93
C VAL A 29 8.13 10.49 -4.30
N GLY A 30 8.17 9.40 -5.07
CA GLY A 30 9.37 8.69 -5.47
C GLY A 30 9.88 7.68 -4.43
N MET A 31 9.34 7.65 -3.22
CA MET A 31 9.72 6.63 -2.24
C MET A 31 9.22 5.26 -2.66
N ARG A 32 10.10 4.27 -2.59
CA ARG A 32 9.74 2.87 -2.66
C ARG A 32 9.31 2.38 -1.28
N LEU A 33 8.16 1.73 -1.20
CA LEU A 33 7.58 1.23 0.05
C LEU A 33 7.25 -0.25 -0.08
N SER A 34 7.22 -0.94 1.06
CA SER A 34 6.63 -2.27 1.18
C SER A 34 5.41 -2.20 2.09
N LEU A 35 4.26 -2.58 1.56
CA LEU A 35 2.99 -2.68 2.27
C LEU A 35 2.81 -4.11 2.76
N ALA A 36 2.61 -4.30 4.07
CA ALA A 36 2.26 -5.60 4.63
C ALA A 36 0.74 -5.75 4.65
N LEU A 37 0.21 -6.60 3.77
CA LEU A 37 -1.23 -6.89 3.67
C LEU A 37 -1.64 -7.94 4.71
N GLU A 38 -0.77 -8.93 4.94
CA GLU A 38 -0.88 -9.97 5.96
C GLU A 38 0.54 -10.29 6.48
N PRO A 39 0.69 -11.02 7.61
CA PRO A 39 2.02 -11.35 8.15
C PRO A 39 2.98 -11.99 7.13
N SER A 40 2.45 -12.72 6.16
CA SER A 40 3.20 -13.40 5.09
C SER A 40 3.11 -12.73 3.72
N ILE A 41 2.27 -11.70 3.54
CA ILE A 41 2.03 -11.08 2.23
C ILE A 41 2.49 -9.63 2.25
N ARG A 42 3.47 -9.33 1.40
CA ARG A 42 3.98 -7.98 1.18
C ARG A 42 3.92 -7.60 -0.28
N VAL A 43 3.59 -6.35 -0.55
CA VAL A 43 3.61 -5.78 -1.88
C VAL A 43 4.55 -4.58 -1.88
N ALA A 44 5.49 -4.56 -2.83
CA ALA A 44 6.40 -3.45 -3.04
C ALA A 44 5.94 -2.57 -4.19
N GLY A 45 6.30 -1.30 -4.13
CA GLY A 45 5.88 -0.31 -5.12
C GLY A 45 6.43 1.07 -4.83
N THR A 46 6.08 2.02 -5.68
CA THR A 46 6.57 3.40 -5.64
C THR A 46 5.43 4.40 -5.48
N VAL A 47 5.63 5.39 -4.62
CA VAL A 47 4.71 6.51 -4.48
C VAL A 47 4.82 7.43 -5.69
N ARG A 48 3.75 7.57 -6.47
CA ARG A 48 3.72 8.35 -7.71
C ARG A 48 3.28 9.79 -7.51
N TRP A 49 2.39 10.03 -6.56
CA TRP A 49 1.87 11.35 -6.23
C TRP A 49 1.38 11.39 -4.79
N ILE A 50 1.33 12.59 -4.20
CA ILE A 50 0.70 12.85 -2.91
C ILE A 50 -0.14 14.12 -3.02
N VAL A 51 -1.43 14.02 -2.73
CA VAL A 51 -2.37 15.15 -2.73
C VAL A 51 -3.31 15.02 -1.53
N ALA A 52 -3.35 16.05 -0.69
CA ALA A 52 -4.27 16.13 0.46
C ALA A 52 -4.32 14.87 1.35
N GLY A 53 -3.16 14.32 1.72
CA GLY A 53 -3.05 13.12 2.58
C GLY A 53 -3.34 11.80 1.87
N ARG A 54 -3.55 11.82 0.56
CA ARG A 54 -3.71 10.63 -0.29
C ARG A 54 -2.47 10.45 -1.13
N ALA A 55 -2.06 9.21 -1.32
CA ALA A 55 -0.95 8.87 -2.20
C ALA A 55 -1.39 7.87 -3.26
N GLY A 56 -0.92 8.07 -4.48
CA GLY A 56 -0.97 7.05 -5.52
C GLY A 56 0.23 6.15 -5.39
N PHE A 57 -0.02 4.84 -5.29
CA PHE A 57 1.01 3.84 -5.15
C PHE A 57 0.94 2.89 -6.34
N GLU A 58 2.03 2.83 -7.11
CA GLU A 58 2.20 1.93 -8.24
C GLU A 58 2.96 0.70 -7.76
N PHE A 59 2.43 -0.49 -7.98
CA PHE A 59 3.08 -1.73 -7.61
C PHE A 59 4.26 -2.00 -8.55
N ASP A 60 5.37 -2.52 -8.00
CA ASP A 60 6.52 -2.90 -8.83
C ASP A 60 6.17 -4.07 -9.77
N GLN A 61 5.17 -4.87 -9.41
CA GLN A 61 4.62 -5.97 -10.18
C GLN A 61 3.11 -6.00 -10.03
N ALA A 62 2.41 -6.38 -11.11
CA ALA A 62 0.97 -6.52 -11.07
C ALA A 62 0.54 -7.55 -10.01
N LEU A 63 -0.51 -7.22 -9.26
CA LEU A 63 -1.08 -8.11 -8.26
C LEU A 63 -1.63 -9.36 -8.92
N THR A 64 -1.35 -10.53 -8.34
CA THR A 64 -2.02 -11.77 -8.73
C THR A 64 -3.49 -11.74 -8.35
N SER A 65 -4.34 -12.51 -9.03
CA SER A 65 -5.76 -12.64 -8.72
C SER A 65 -6.02 -13.04 -7.25
N ARG A 66 -5.12 -13.82 -6.65
CA ARG A 66 -5.18 -14.19 -5.24
C ARG A 66 -5.04 -12.99 -4.31
N ILE A 67 -4.06 -12.11 -4.57
CA ILE A 67 -3.86 -10.91 -3.75
C ILE A 67 -4.99 -9.91 -4.00
N GLN A 68 -5.46 -9.78 -5.24
CA GLN A 68 -6.61 -8.93 -5.56
C GLN A 68 -7.86 -9.37 -4.79
N ALA A 69 -8.15 -10.68 -4.71
CA ALA A 69 -9.30 -11.22 -3.97
C ALA A 69 -9.25 -10.93 -2.46
N LEU A 70 -8.05 -10.87 -1.87
CA LEU A 70 -7.88 -10.44 -0.48
C LEU A 70 -8.25 -8.97 -0.31
N LEU A 71 -8.08 -8.15 -1.36
CA LEU A 71 -8.30 -6.71 -1.35
C LEU A 71 -9.73 -6.28 -1.75
N GLU A 72 -10.57 -7.21 -2.20
CA GLU A 72 -11.95 -6.94 -2.61
C GLU A 72 -12.85 -6.59 -1.41
N PRO A 73 -13.82 -5.66 -1.57
CA PRO A 73 -14.66 -5.17 -0.47
C PRO A 73 -15.56 -6.22 0.19
N THR A 74 -15.81 -7.36 -0.47
CA THR A 74 -16.53 -8.52 0.07
C THR A 74 -15.67 -9.35 1.01
N HIS A 75 -14.35 -9.24 0.91
CA HIS A 75 -13.43 -9.69 1.96
C HIS A 75 -13.14 -8.52 2.90
N PRO A 76 -13.21 -8.71 4.22
CA PRO A 76 -12.73 -7.69 5.13
C PRO A 76 -11.22 -7.57 4.94
N LEU A 77 -10.75 -6.61 4.14
CA LEU A 77 -9.38 -6.16 4.36
C LEU A 77 -9.32 -5.51 5.74
N PRO A 78 -8.49 -6.05 6.64
CA PRO A 78 -8.47 -5.70 8.03
C PRO A 78 -7.57 -4.49 8.22
N SER A 79 -8.07 -3.47 8.93
CA SER A 79 -7.20 -2.50 9.59
C SER A 79 -6.29 -1.68 8.64
N PRO A 80 -5.60 -0.66 9.15
CA PRO A 80 -4.54 -0.02 8.37
C PRO A 80 -3.41 -1.02 8.06
N VAL A 81 -2.92 -1.05 6.82
CA VAL A 81 -1.72 -1.81 6.48
C VAL A 81 -0.50 -1.12 7.04
N THR A 82 0.49 -1.90 7.46
CA THR A 82 1.76 -1.36 7.94
C THR A 82 2.70 -1.08 6.75
N ILE A 83 3.34 0.09 6.78
CA ILE A 83 4.26 0.56 5.75
C ILE A 83 5.69 0.43 6.25
N TYR A 84 6.55 -0.17 5.42
CA TYR A 84 7.98 -0.27 5.64
C TYR A 84 8.74 0.44 4.50
N PRO A 85 9.93 0.98 4.76
CA PRO A 85 10.83 1.39 3.70
C PRO A 85 11.28 0.14 2.92
N ALA A 86 11.27 0.22 1.59
CA ALA A 86 11.74 -0.84 0.69
C ALA A 86 13.18 -0.60 0.23
#